data_AF-A0A7K4XYR6-F1
#
_entry.id   AF-A0A7K4XYR6-F1
#
_cell.length_a   1.000
_cell.length_b   1.000
_cell.length_c   1.000
_cell.angle_alpha   90.00
_cell.angle_beta   90.00
_cell.angle_gamma   90.00
#
_symmetry.space_group_name_H-M   'P 1'
#
loop_
_entity.id
_entity.type
_entity.pdbx_description
1 polymer ?
#
loop_
_entity_poly.entity_id
_entity_poly.type
_entity_poly.pdbx_seq_one_letter_code
_entity_poly.pdbx_strand_id
1 'polypeptide(L)'
;MTRLLLGVTLERICKAVLLLCLLHFVIIMILYFDVYAQHLDFFSRFNTRNASRAHPFSNSSRPNGTVPSYGPASAEAPSPSTKPSTNQSATEKPLQPCQETPPGLVGRLLIEFSSPMSMERVQRENPDVRQGGKYTPPDCLPRQKVAILIPFRHREHHLKYWLHYLHPILRRQKVAYGIYIINQFGEDTFNRAKLLNVGFMEALKDDEEYDCFIFSDVDLIPMDDRNLYRCYEQPRHFAVGMDKFGFRLPYAGYFGGVSGLSKSQFLKINGFPNEYWGWGGEDDDIFNRISLNGMKVSRPDIRIGRYRMIKHERDKHNEPNPQRFTKIQNTKMTMKRDGISSLQYRLVEISRQPMYTNITVEIGRPPPRLARG
;
A
#
# COMPACT_ATOMS: atom_id res chain seq x y z
N MET A 1 49.36 39.40 37.56
CA MET A 1 49.73 38.84 36.24
C MET A 1 49.12 37.46 35.95
N THR A 2 48.85 36.62 36.95
CA THR A 2 48.38 35.23 36.79
C THR A 2 46.96 35.04 36.23
N ARG A 3 46.03 35.98 36.46
CA ARG A 3 44.64 35.89 35.93
C ARG A 3 44.53 36.18 34.42
N LEU A 4 45.42 37.01 33.85
CA LEU A 4 45.43 37.31 32.41
C LEU A 4 45.91 36.11 31.58
N LEU A 5 46.89 35.37 32.10
CA LEU A 5 47.45 34.18 31.46
C LEU A 5 46.43 33.03 31.35
N LEU A 6 45.54 32.88 32.34
CA LEU A 6 44.49 31.85 32.33
C LEU A 6 43.45 32.08 31.21
N GLY A 7 43.03 33.33 31.00
CA GLY A 7 42.05 33.69 29.97
C GLY A 7 42.57 33.43 28.55
N VAL A 8 43.82 33.81 28.28
CA VAL A 8 44.48 33.57 26.98
C VAL A 8 44.66 32.07 26.71
N THR A 9 44.90 31.28 27.76
CA THR A 9 45.07 29.82 27.64
C THR A 9 43.74 29.15 27.34
N LEU A 10 42.66 29.57 28.02
CA LEU A 10 41.31 29.05 27.77
C LEU A 10 40.81 29.41 26.36
N GLU A 11 41.05 30.63 25.91
CA GLU A 11 40.68 31.06 24.56
C GLU A 11 41.38 30.22 23.47
N ARG A 12 42.67 29.91 23.66
CA ARG A 12 43.43 29.05 22.75
C ARG A 12 42.89 27.62 22.73
N ILE A 13 42.49 27.07 23.89
CA ILE A 13 41.89 25.74 23.99
C ILE A 13 40.53 25.71 23.28
N CYS A 14 39.67 26.70 23.51
CA CYS A 14 38.36 26.78 22.84
C CYS A 14 38.49 26.89 21.31
N LYS A 15 39.44 27.70 20.81
CA LYS A 15 39.73 27.78 19.37
C LYS A 15 40.23 26.45 18.81
N ALA A 16 41.09 25.73 19.54
CA ALA A 16 41.57 24.42 19.14
C ALA A 16 40.44 23.37 19.06
N VAL A 17 39.53 23.36 20.04
CA VAL A 17 38.36 22.47 20.04
C VAL A 17 37.42 22.78 18.87
N LEU A 18 37.14 24.06 18.60
CA LEU A 18 36.31 24.46 17.46
C LEU A 18 36.92 24.04 16.12
N LEU A 19 38.23 24.20 15.96
CA LEU A 19 38.95 23.73 14.76
C LEU A 19 38.90 22.21 14.62
N LEU A 20 39.01 21.47 15.72
CA LEU A 20 38.87 20.01 15.70
C LEU A 20 37.45 19.57 15.31
N CYS A 21 36.43 20.24 15.84
CA CYS A 21 35.03 19.98 15.46
C CYS A 21 34.77 20.30 13.97
N LEU A 22 35.31 21.41 13.46
CA LEU A 22 35.21 21.78 12.05
C LEU A 22 35.90 20.74 11.16
N LEU A 23 37.12 20.32 11.52
CA LEU A 23 37.85 19.28 10.80
C LEU A 23 37.06 17.97 10.78
N HIS A 24 36.48 17.57 11.92
CA HIS A 24 35.69 16.34 12.00
C HIS A 24 34.42 16.42 11.15
N PHE A 25 33.76 17.58 11.11
CA PHE A 25 32.60 17.80 10.24
C PHE A 25 32.97 17.72 8.75
N VAL A 26 34.09 18.33 8.35
CA VAL A 26 34.60 18.29 6.97
C VAL A 26 34.95 16.85 6.57
N ILE A 27 35.62 16.08 7.44
CA ILE A 27 35.91 14.66 7.18
C ILE A 27 34.62 13.85 7.02
N ILE A 28 33.62 14.04 7.88
CA ILE A 28 32.32 13.36 7.75
C ILE A 28 31.63 13.74 6.44
N MET A 29 31.68 15.00 6.03
CA MET A 29 31.14 15.44 4.74
C MET A 29 31.88 14.81 3.56
N ILE A 30 33.21 14.77 3.59
CA ILE A 30 34.00 14.10 2.55
C ILE A 30 33.64 12.61 2.48
N LEU A 31 33.59 11.90 3.61
CA LEU A 31 33.20 10.49 3.63
C LEU A 31 31.75 10.27 3.17
N TYR A 32 30.83 11.17 3.52
CA TYR A 32 29.44 11.13 3.06
C TYR A 32 29.36 11.30 1.54
N PHE A 33 30.08 12.27 0.97
CA PHE A 33 30.13 12.51 -0.47
C PHE A 33 30.89 11.40 -1.21
N ASP A 34 31.93 10.80 -0.62
CA ASP A 34 32.73 9.74 -1.24
C ASP A 34 31.94 8.41 -1.28
N VAL A 35 31.21 8.08 -0.21
CA VAL A 35 30.24 6.96 -0.20
C VAL A 35 29.12 7.20 -1.21
N TYR A 36 28.68 8.45 -1.38
CA TYR A 36 27.67 8.82 -2.38
C TYR A 36 28.23 8.72 -3.82
N ALA A 37 29.48 9.14 -4.05
CA ALA A 37 30.15 9.11 -5.34
C ALA A 37 30.46 7.67 -5.79
N GLN A 38 30.94 6.81 -4.89
CA GLN A 38 31.14 5.38 -5.16
C GLN A 38 29.83 4.67 -5.56
N HIS A 39 28.70 5.13 -5.04
CA HIS A 39 27.38 4.60 -5.40
C HIS A 39 26.95 5.00 -6.83
N LEU A 40 27.42 6.14 -7.36
CA LEU A 40 27.16 6.57 -8.74
C LEU A 40 28.07 5.83 -9.75
N ASP A 41 29.33 5.56 -9.40
CA ASP A 41 30.26 4.81 -10.26
C ASP A 41 29.89 3.32 -10.40
N PHE A 42 29.27 2.73 -9.38
CA PHE A 42 28.72 1.37 -9.47
C PHE A 42 27.60 1.27 -10.53
N PHE A 43 26.77 2.32 -10.68
CA PHE A 43 25.72 2.35 -11.71
C PHE A 43 26.25 2.67 -13.11
N SER A 44 27.33 3.45 -13.25
CA SER A 44 27.93 3.74 -14.56
C SER A 44 28.55 2.49 -15.21
N ARG A 45 29.15 1.58 -14.42
CA ARG A 45 29.75 0.34 -14.95
C ARG A 45 28.74 -0.71 -15.40
N PHE A 46 27.48 -0.62 -14.98
CA PHE A 46 26.41 -1.53 -15.43
C PHE A 46 25.70 -1.06 -16.70
N ASN A 47 25.84 0.21 -17.08
CA ASN A 47 25.09 0.79 -18.21
C ASN A 47 25.79 0.65 -19.57
N THR A 48 27.06 0.28 -19.61
CA THR A 48 27.85 0.13 -20.86
C THR A 48 27.77 -1.26 -21.50
N ARG A 49 27.02 -2.22 -20.93
CA ARG A 49 26.91 -3.58 -21.49
C ARG A 49 25.63 -3.90 -22.28
N ASN A 50 24.66 -2.99 -22.37
CA ASN A 50 23.39 -3.26 -23.06
C ASN A 50 23.07 -2.34 -24.26
N ALA A 51 24.02 -1.53 -24.72
CA ALA A 51 23.82 -0.69 -25.90
C ALA A 51 24.33 -1.36 -27.18
N SER A 52 23.72 -2.48 -27.58
CA SER A 52 23.83 -2.97 -28.96
C SER A 52 22.74 -4.00 -29.26
N ARG A 53 21.58 -3.51 -29.72
CA ARG A 53 20.74 -4.10 -30.79
C ARG A 53 19.52 -3.21 -31.02
N ALA A 54 19.66 -2.27 -31.96
CA ALA A 54 18.55 -1.58 -32.59
C ALA A 54 18.20 -2.32 -33.89
N HIS A 55 16.92 -2.64 -34.11
CA HIS A 55 16.37 -3.01 -35.41
C HIS A 55 15.34 -1.95 -35.84
N PRO A 56 15.39 -1.46 -37.10
CA PRO A 56 14.52 -0.38 -37.54
C PRO A 56 13.20 -0.88 -38.14
N PHE A 57 12.17 -0.05 -37.92
CA PHE A 57 10.86 -0.06 -38.56
C PHE A 57 10.96 0.05 -40.09
N SER A 58 10.04 -0.61 -40.81
CA SER A 58 9.69 -0.23 -42.18
C SER A 58 8.17 -0.18 -42.34
N ASN A 59 7.69 1.00 -42.76
CA ASN A 59 6.36 1.28 -43.29
C ASN A 59 6.21 0.69 -44.70
N SER A 60 5.00 0.26 -45.08
CA SER A 60 4.49 0.44 -46.46
C SER A 60 2.96 0.27 -46.56
N SER A 61 2.29 1.39 -46.80
CA SER A 61 1.30 1.68 -47.86
C SER A 61 0.30 0.61 -48.35
N ARG A 62 -0.98 0.95 -48.16
CA ARG A 62 -2.14 0.67 -49.04
C ARG A 62 -2.05 1.51 -50.34
N PRO A 63 -2.72 1.16 -51.47
CA PRO A 63 -4.15 1.53 -51.65
C PRO A 63 -5.04 0.64 -52.57
N ASN A 64 -6.35 0.81 -52.34
CA ASN A 64 -7.55 0.79 -53.20
C ASN A 64 -7.74 -0.14 -54.42
N GLY A 65 -8.95 -0.70 -54.50
CA GLY A 65 -9.62 -1.15 -55.74
C GLY A 65 -11.12 -1.40 -55.50
N THR A 66 -11.96 -0.51 -56.00
CA THR A 66 -13.43 -0.60 -56.09
C THR A 66 -13.80 -1.02 -57.52
N VAL A 67 -14.94 -1.71 -57.71
CA VAL A 67 -15.99 -1.52 -58.77
C VAL A 67 -16.90 -2.78 -58.88
N PRO A 68 -18.19 -2.65 -59.25
CA PRO A 68 -19.26 -3.64 -59.05
C PRO A 68 -19.76 -4.30 -60.35
N SER A 69 -20.62 -5.34 -60.25
CA SER A 69 -21.53 -5.70 -61.36
C SER A 69 -22.79 -6.47 -60.91
N TYR A 70 -23.86 -6.20 -61.66
CA TYR A 70 -25.28 -6.55 -61.52
C TYR A 70 -25.67 -7.97 -62.00
N GLY A 71 -26.64 -8.59 -61.28
CA GLY A 71 -27.81 -9.42 -61.70
C GLY A 71 -27.69 -10.63 -62.67
N PRO A 72 -28.77 -11.43 -62.88
CA PRO A 72 -30.14 -11.31 -62.38
C PRO A 72 -30.76 -12.60 -61.76
N ALA A 73 -32.04 -12.45 -61.41
CA ALA A 73 -32.96 -13.33 -60.71
C ALA A 73 -33.36 -14.64 -61.43
N SER A 74 -33.76 -15.63 -60.62
CA SER A 74 -34.83 -16.58 -60.94
C SER A 74 -35.50 -17.05 -59.65
N ALA A 75 -36.83 -16.97 -59.66
CA ALA A 75 -37.74 -17.23 -58.56
C ALA A 75 -38.20 -18.69 -58.57
N GLU A 76 -38.41 -19.28 -57.39
CA GLU A 76 -39.39 -20.35 -57.16
C GLU A 76 -39.70 -20.45 -55.66
N ALA A 77 -40.98 -20.67 -55.34
CA ALA A 77 -41.55 -20.82 -54.00
C ALA A 77 -42.65 -21.91 -54.09
N PRO A 78 -43.31 -22.33 -52.98
CA PRO A 78 -42.78 -22.87 -51.72
C PRO A 78 -43.50 -24.18 -51.33
N SER A 79 -42.95 -24.97 -50.40
CA SER A 79 -43.65 -26.09 -49.74
C SER A 79 -43.35 -26.15 -48.23
N PRO A 80 -44.30 -26.58 -47.37
CA PRO A 80 -44.38 -26.17 -45.96
C PRO A 80 -43.89 -27.25 -44.97
N SER A 81 -43.95 -26.89 -43.67
CA SER A 81 -43.58 -27.65 -42.45
C SER A 81 -42.13 -27.37 -42.01
N THR A 82 -41.79 -27.07 -40.76
CA THR A 82 -42.39 -27.32 -39.45
C THR A 82 -41.85 -26.27 -38.49
N LYS A 83 -42.67 -25.68 -37.60
CA LYS A 83 -42.19 -24.78 -36.54
C LYS A 83 -41.43 -25.58 -35.49
N PRO A 84 -40.16 -25.27 -35.16
CA PRO A 84 -39.58 -25.66 -33.88
C PRO A 84 -39.90 -24.59 -32.85
N SER A 85 -40.54 -25.00 -31.76
CA SER A 85 -40.70 -24.24 -30.53
C SER A 85 -39.35 -23.71 -30.05
N THR A 86 -39.17 -22.38 -30.09
CA THR A 86 -38.03 -21.71 -29.47
C THR A 86 -38.32 -21.54 -27.99
N ASN A 87 -38.18 -22.63 -27.23
CA ASN A 87 -37.78 -22.50 -25.83
C ASN A 87 -36.28 -22.15 -25.81
N GLN A 88 -35.96 -20.90 -26.11
CA GLN A 88 -34.64 -20.37 -25.79
C GLN A 88 -34.60 -20.12 -24.29
N SER A 89 -34.22 -21.15 -23.54
CA SER A 89 -33.51 -20.95 -22.28
C SER A 89 -32.32 -20.05 -22.62
N ALA A 90 -32.41 -18.77 -22.25
CA ALA A 90 -31.31 -17.82 -22.36
C ALA A 90 -30.17 -18.38 -21.51
N THR A 91 -29.26 -19.09 -22.16
CA THR A 91 -28.02 -19.56 -21.54
C THR A 91 -27.22 -18.29 -21.32
N GLU A 92 -27.28 -17.73 -20.11
CA GLU A 92 -26.45 -16.59 -19.72
C GLU A 92 -25.00 -16.92 -20.08
N LYS A 93 -24.41 -16.14 -20.99
CA LYS A 93 -23.02 -16.34 -21.38
C LYS A 93 -22.15 -16.22 -20.12
N PRO A 94 -21.18 -17.13 -19.89
CA PRO A 94 -20.30 -17.07 -18.74
C PRO A 94 -19.59 -15.71 -18.66
N LEU A 95 -19.60 -15.09 -17.48
CA LEU A 95 -18.91 -13.83 -17.23
C LEU A 95 -17.41 -13.98 -17.53
N GLN A 96 -16.88 -13.04 -18.32
CA GLN A 96 -15.46 -13.00 -18.65
C GLN A 96 -14.64 -12.41 -17.49
N PRO A 97 -13.37 -12.78 -17.33
CA PRO A 97 -12.47 -12.12 -16.37
C PRO A 97 -12.38 -10.61 -16.61
N CYS A 98 -12.34 -9.83 -15.52
CA CYS A 98 -12.15 -8.38 -15.60
C CYS A 98 -10.85 -8.04 -16.36
N GLN A 99 -10.86 -6.93 -17.10
CA GLN A 99 -9.69 -6.49 -17.85
C GLN A 99 -8.52 -6.12 -16.92
N GLU A 100 -7.28 -6.37 -17.36
CA GLU A 100 -6.09 -6.04 -16.57
C GLU A 100 -5.97 -4.54 -16.25
N THR A 101 -6.38 -3.70 -17.20
CA THR A 101 -6.57 -2.27 -16.99
C THR A 101 -8.06 -1.97 -17.13
N PRO A 102 -8.78 -1.75 -16.01
CA PRO A 102 -10.20 -1.44 -16.04
C PRO A 102 -10.50 -0.21 -16.92
N PRO A 103 -11.49 -0.27 -17.82
CA PRO A 103 -11.79 0.83 -18.74
C PRO A 103 -12.41 2.06 -18.05
N GLY A 104 -12.93 1.90 -16.82
CA GLY A 104 -13.59 2.96 -16.07
C GLY A 104 -12.67 3.85 -15.23
N LEU A 105 -11.34 3.69 -15.31
CA LEU A 105 -10.38 4.51 -14.58
C LEU A 105 -10.35 5.95 -15.12
N VAL A 106 -10.30 6.94 -14.24
CA VAL A 106 -10.29 8.37 -14.63
C VAL A 106 -8.90 9.02 -14.50
N GLY A 107 -7.93 8.33 -13.92
CA GLY A 107 -6.59 8.84 -13.68
C GLY A 107 -6.52 9.71 -12.43
N ARG A 108 -5.97 10.93 -12.58
CA ARG A 108 -5.71 11.82 -11.44
C ARG A 108 -6.99 12.32 -10.80
N LEU A 109 -6.99 12.35 -9.48
CA LEU A 109 -8.11 12.78 -8.65
C LEU A 109 -7.71 14.01 -7.83
N LEU A 110 -8.66 14.95 -7.70
CA LEU A 110 -8.54 16.04 -6.73
C LEU A 110 -8.98 15.50 -5.36
N ILE A 111 -8.05 15.53 -4.40
CA ILE A 111 -8.29 15.07 -3.03
C ILE A 111 -8.26 16.26 -2.08
N GLU A 112 -9.40 16.53 -1.44
CA GLU A 112 -9.61 17.64 -0.52
C GLU A 112 -10.26 17.18 0.80
N PHE A 113 -9.94 17.90 1.87
CA PHE A 113 -10.41 17.62 3.24
C PHE A 113 -11.07 18.84 3.89
N SER A 114 -11.59 19.76 3.07
CA SER A 114 -12.12 21.07 3.49
C SER A 114 -13.55 21.00 4.04
N SER A 115 -14.36 20.03 3.61
CA SER A 115 -15.77 19.91 3.98
C SER A 115 -16.03 18.68 4.85
N PRO A 116 -16.76 18.79 5.99
CA PRO A 116 -17.09 17.64 6.83
C PRO A 116 -17.67 16.47 6.02
N MET A 117 -17.16 15.27 6.28
CA MET A 117 -17.64 14.05 5.64
C MET A 117 -18.60 13.30 6.55
N SER A 118 -19.76 12.90 6.04
CA SER A 118 -20.80 12.17 6.78
C SER A 118 -20.95 10.73 6.24
N MET A 119 -21.34 9.79 7.09
CA MET A 119 -21.51 8.40 6.67
C MET A 119 -22.71 8.23 5.73
N GLU A 120 -23.74 9.03 5.90
CA GLU A 120 -24.95 9.04 5.06
C GLU A 120 -24.57 9.42 3.62
N ARG A 121 -23.68 10.41 3.45
CA ARG A 121 -23.16 10.79 2.14
C ARG A 121 -22.35 9.65 1.51
N VAL A 122 -21.44 9.04 2.27
CA VAL A 122 -20.63 7.91 1.78
C VAL A 122 -21.51 6.76 1.30
N GLN A 123 -22.53 6.39 2.06
CA GLN A 123 -23.48 5.33 1.69
C GLN A 123 -24.29 5.69 0.45
N ARG A 124 -24.83 6.91 0.38
CA ARG A 124 -25.61 7.39 -0.77
C ARG A 124 -24.80 7.39 -2.07
N GLU A 125 -23.51 7.72 -2.01
CA GLU A 125 -22.62 7.72 -3.17
C GLU A 125 -22.17 6.31 -3.59
N ASN A 126 -22.39 5.30 -2.73
CA ASN A 126 -21.93 3.92 -2.94
C ASN A 126 -23.05 2.88 -2.72
N PRO A 127 -24.16 2.94 -3.50
CA PRO A 127 -25.30 2.03 -3.32
C PRO A 127 -24.97 0.55 -3.58
N ASP A 128 -23.97 0.26 -4.40
CA ASP A 128 -23.58 -1.11 -4.76
C ASP A 128 -22.69 -1.79 -3.69
N VAL A 129 -22.26 -1.05 -2.67
CA VAL A 129 -21.47 -1.60 -1.57
C VAL A 129 -22.41 -2.27 -0.58
N ARG A 130 -22.20 -3.57 -0.39
CA ARG A 130 -23.00 -4.43 0.49
C ARG A 130 -22.51 -4.36 1.93
N GLN A 131 -23.36 -4.82 2.85
CA GLN A 131 -23.07 -4.92 4.29
C GLN A 131 -21.67 -5.50 4.55
N GLY A 132 -20.97 -4.87 5.50
CA GLY A 132 -19.58 -5.18 5.82
C GLY A 132 -18.56 -4.48 4.92
N GLY A 133 -18.99 -3.55 4.06
CA GLY A 133 -18.11 -2.87 3.11
C GLY A 133 -17.61 -3.75 1.99
N LYS A 134 -18.46 -4.69 1.54
CA LYS A 134 -18.11 -5.69 0.52
C LYS A 134 -18.63 -5.28 -0.85
N TYR A 135 -17.82 -5.48 -1.88
CA TYR A 135 -18.21 -5.22 -3.27
C TYR A 135 -17.61 -6.27 -4.20
N THR A 136 -18.38 -6.65 -5.22
CA THR A 136 -17.94 -7.52 -6.31
C THR A 136 -18.46 -6.90 -7.62
N PRO A 137 -17.62 -6.72 -8.65
CA PRO A 137 -18.08 -6.23 -9.95
C PRO A 137 -19.19 -7.14 -10.52
N PRO A 138 -20.33 -6.59 -10.96
CA PRO A 138 -21.44 -7.40 -11.49
C PRO A 138 -21.21 -7.84 -12.95
N ASP A 139 -20.31 -7.17 -13.67
CA ASP A 139 -20.16 -7.26 -15.12
C ASP A 139 -18.92 -8.06 -15.57
N CYS A 140 -18.09 -8.54 -14.64
CA CYS A 140 -16.92 -9.37 -14.94
C CYS A 140 -16.49 -10.19 -13.73
N LEU A 141 -15.77 -11.29 -13.97
CA LEU A 141 -15.18 -12.11 -12.92
C LEU A 141 -13.90 -11.42 -12.38
N PRO A 142 -13.85 -11.02 -11.10
CA PRO A 142 -12.67 -10.39 -10.51
C PRO A 142 -11.47 -11.35 -10.52
N ARG A 143 -10.28 -10.81 -10.78
CA ARG A 143 -9.03 -11.61 -10.84
C ARG A 143 -8.48 -12.00 -9.48
N GLN A 144 -8.81 -11.23 -8.45
CA GLN A 144 -8.34 -11.37 -7.07
C GLN A 144 -9.44 -10.89 -6.13
N LYS A 145 -9.42 -11.42 -4.91
CA LYS A 145 -10.32 -11.01 -3.83
C LYS A 145 -9.47 -10.35 -2.75
N VAL A 146 -9.75 -9.07 -2.50
CA VAL A 146 -8.87 -8.19 -1.75
C VAL A 146 -9.44 -7.85 -0.38
N ALA A 147 -8.74 -8.21 0.69
CA ALA A 147 -9.01 -7.70 2.03
C ALA A 147 -8.20 -6.42 2.27
N ILE A 148 -8.89 -5.31 2.52
CA ILE A 148 -8.24 -4.04 2.87
C ILE A 148 -8.29 -3.88 4.38
N LEU A 149 -7.12 -3.86 5.00
CA LEU A 149 -6.92 -3.88 6.44
C LEU A 149 -6.41 -2.52 6.91
N ILE A 150 -7.17 -1.90 7.80
CA ILE A 150 -6.90 -0.55 8.31
C ILE A 150 -6.70 -0.63 9.83
N PRO A 151 -5.48 -0.43 10.35
CA PRO A 151 -5.24 -0.38 11.78
C PRO A 151 -5.81 0.93 12.33
N PHE A 152 -6.56 0.87 13.43
CA PHE A 152 -7.43 1.97 13.81
C PHE A 152 -7.55 2.18 15.32
N ARG A 153 -7.66 3.45 15.74
CA ARG A 153 -8.16 3.89 17.04
C ARG A 153 -8.45 5.40 17.01
N HIS A 154 -9.65 5.85 17.40
CA HIS A 154 -10.03 7.28 17.53
C HIS A 154 -9.80 8.12 16.27
N ARG A 155 -10.15 7.58 15.10
CA ARG A 155 -9.87 8.20 13.78
C ARG A 155 -11.12 8.25 12.89
N GLU A 156 -12.30 8.37 13.48
CA GLU A 156 -13.60 8.25 12.81
C GLU A 156 -13.75 9.30 11.70
N HIS A 157 -13.26 10.51 11.94
CA HIS A 157 -13.26 11.58 10.92
C HIS A 157 -12.39 11.23 9.71
N HIS A 158 -11.21 10.65 9.93
CA HIS A 158 -10.31 10.19 8.86
C HIS A 158 -10.94 9.05 8.06
N LEU A 159 -11.55 8.09 8.76
CA LEU A 159 -12.22 6.94 8.15
C LEU A 159 -13.33 7.37 7.19
N LYS A 160 -14.13 8.38 7.55
CA LYS A 160 -15.19 8.89 6.65
C LYS A 160 -14.63 9.40 5.32
N TYR A 161 -13.53 10.15 5.35
CA TYR A 161 -12.85 10.55 4.11
C TYR A 161 -12.25 9.37 3.36
N TRP A 162 -11.62 8.43 4.07
CA TRP A 162 -11.06 7.24 3.47
C TRP A 162 -12.13 6.46 2.69
N LEU A 163 -13.27 6.18 3.31
CA LEU A 163 -14.38 5.47 2.67
C LEU A 163 -14.97 6.27 1.50
N HIS A 164 -15.17 7.58 1.66
CA HIS A 164 -15.66 8.46 0.60
C HIS A 164 -14.81 8.36 -0.68
N TYR A 165 -13.48 8.41 -0.55
CA TYR A 165 -12.59 8.37 -1.71
C TYR A 165 -12.34 6.95 -2.21
N LEU A 166 -12.14 5.96 -1.33
CA LEU A 166 -11.68 4.64 -1.75
C LEU A 166 -12.80 3.76 -2.31
N HIS A 167 -14.04 3.81 -1.81
CA HIS A 167 -15.10 2.97 -2.39
C HIS A 167 -15.29 3.21 -3.90
N PRO A 168 -15.43 4.47 -4.39
CA PRO A 168 -15.52 4.72 -5.82
C PRO A 168 -14.27 4.29 -6.60
N ILE A 169 -13.08 4.51 -6.04
CA ILE A 169 -11.80 4.11 -6.67
C ILE A 169 -11.77 2.60 -6.87
N LEU A 170 -12.01 1.82 -5.81
CA LEU A 170 -11.95 0.36 -5.84
C LEU A 170 -13.00 -0.24 -6.79
N ARG A 171 -14.20 0.37 -6.86
CA ARG A 171 -15.24 -0.01 -7.82
C ARG A 171 -14.81 0.23 -9.27
N ARG A 172 -14.20 1.39 -9.57
CA ARG A 172 -13.63 1.67 -10.92
C ARG A 172 -12.49 0.73 -11.26
N GLN A 173 -11.72 0.29 -10.27
CA GLN A 173 -10.65 -0.70 -10.43
C GLN A 173 -11.15 -2.13 -10.63
N LYS A 174 -12.48 -2.38 -10.57
CA LYS A 174 -13.09 -3.70 -10.75
C LYS A 174 -12.48 -4.77 -9.83
N VAL A 175 -12.15 -4.37 -8.60
CA VAL A 175 -11.64 -5.27 -7.57
C VAL A 175 -12.82 -5.83 -6.76
N ALA A 176 -12.83 -7.13 -6.48
CA ALA A 176 -13.70 -7.66 -5.44
C ALA A 176 -13.02 -7.46 -4.09
N TYR A 177 -13.66 -6.76 -3.16
CA TYR A 177 -13.02 -6.37 -1.91
C TYR A 177 -13.95 -6.42 -0.71
N GLY A 178 -13.32 -6.47 0.48
CA GLY A 178 -13.93 -6.13 1.77
C GLY A 178 -13.01 -5.20 2.55
N ILE A 179 -13.59 -4.26 3.31
CA ILE A 179 -12.86 -3.30 4.14
C ILE A 179 -13.00 -3.68 5.61
N TYR A 180 -11.87 -3.83 6.29
CA TYR A 180 -11.78 -4.24 7.69
C TYR A 180 -11.05 -3.17 8.50
N ILE A 181 -11.76 -2.60 9.46
CA ILE A 181 -11.23 -1.64 10.42
C ILE A 181 -10.83 -2.43 11.66
N ILE A 182 -9.53 -2.50 11.93
CA ILE A 182 -8.98 -3.26 13.06
C ILE A 182 -8.77 -2.29 14.22
N ASN A 183 -9.82 -2.17 15.03
CA ASN A 183 -9.91 -1.22 16.12
C ASN A 183 -9.20 -1.75 17.39
N GLN A 184 -8.19 -1.03 17.86
CA GLN A 184 -7.51 -1.37 19.11
C GLN A 184 -8.36 -0.95 20.31
N PHE A 185 -8.79 -1.93 21.11
CA PHE A 185 -9.50 -1.69 22.36
C PHE A 185 -8.59 -1.06 23.41
N GLY A 186 -9.11 -0.06 24.13
CA GLY A 186 -8.41 0.63 25.21
C GLY A 186 -7.39 1.69 24.75
N GLU A 187 -6.75 2.32 25.73
CA GLU A 187 -5.89 3.51 25.55
C GLU A 187 -4.38 3.21 25.66
N ASP A 188 -4.00 1.94 25.78
CA ASP A 188 -2.60 1.51 25.84
C ASP A 188 -1.83 1.87 24.55
N THR A 189 -0.50 1.75 24.53
CA THR A 189 0.31 2.12 23.36
C THR A 189 -0.21 1.47 22.06
N PHE A 190 -0.32 2.27 20.99
CA PHE A 190 -0.80 1.76 19.71
C PHE A 190 0.20 0.78 19.09
N ASN A 191 -0.29 -0.29 18.43
CA ASN A 191 0.57 -1.26 17.75
C ASN A 191 0.02 -1.60 16.37
N ARG A 192 0.47 -0.81 15.40
CA ARG A 192 0.04 -0.87 14.00
C ARG A 192 0.25 -2.26 13.38
N ALA A 193 1.47 -2.80 13.44
CA ALA A 193 1.82 -4.07 12.80
C ALA A 193 1.05 -5.26 13.40
N LYS A 194 0.86 -5.29 14.72
CA LYS A 194 0.08 -6.34 15.39
C LYS A 194 -1.39 -6.32 14.98
N LEU A 195 -2.01 -5.14 14.86
CA LEU A 195 -3.39 -5.01 14.37
C LEU A 195 -3.52 -5.52 12.92
N LEU A 196 -2.53 -5.26 12.07
CA LEU A 196 -2.55 -5.75 10.69
C LEU A 196 -2.46 -7.28 10.62
N ASN A 197 -1.69 -7.93 11.50
CA ASN A 197 -1.71 -9.38 11.64
C ASN A 197 -3.08 -9.91 12.09
N VAL A 198 -3.74 -9.23 13.06
CA VAL A 198 -5.11 -9.57 13.46
C VAL A 198 -6.06 -9.46 12.27
N GLY A 199 -6.00 -8.36 11.52
CA GLY A 199 -6.84 -8.14 10.35
C GLY A 199 -6.68 -9.23 9.29
N PHE A 200 -5.45 -9.71 9.05
CA PHE A 200 -5.20 -10.82 8.15
C PHE A 200 -5.91 -12.10 8.61
N MET A 201 -5.80 -12.44 9.89
CA MET A 201 -6.42 -13.64 10.46
C MET A 201 -7.95 -13.56 10.45
N GLU A 202 -8.51 -12.42 10.85
CA GLU A 202 -9.97 -12.26 10.94
C GLU A 202 -10.63 -12.11 9.56
N ALA A 203 -9.99 -11.44 8.60
CA ALA A 203 -10.50 -11.37 7.23
C ALA A 203 -10.60 -12.77 6.60
N LEU A 204 -9.61 -13.65 6.85
CA LEU A 204 -9.64 -15.04 6.38
C LEU A 204 -10.70 -15.91 7.07
N LYS A 205 -11.07 -15.61 8.32
CA LYS A 205 -12.20 -16.27 9.00
C LYS A 205 -13.54 -15.84 8.42
N ASP A 206 -13.64 -14.57 8.00
CA ASP A 206 -14.84 -14.05 7.35
C ASP A 206 -14.98 -14.55 5.90
N ASP A 207 -13.86 -14.75 5.20
CA ASP A 207 -13.84 -15.22 3.82
C ASP A 207 -12.47 -15.83 3.46
N GLU A 208 -12.41 -17.15 3.33
CA GLU A 208 -11.16 -17.88 3.09
C GLU A 208 -10.57 -17.67 1.68
N GLU A 209 -11.39 -17.15 0.76
CA GLU A 209 -11.03 -16.89 -0.64
C GLU A 209 -10.20 -15.60 -0.81
N TYR A 210 -10.02 -14.78 0.24
CA TYR A 210 -9.10 -13.66 0.15
C TYR A 210 -7.68 -14.14 -0.17
N ASP A 211 -7.17 -13.70 -1.32
CA ASP A 211 -5.86 -14.06 -1.85
C ASP A 211 -4.89 -12.86 -1.88
N CYS A 212 -5.41 -11.66 -1.65
CA CYS A 212 -4.66 -10.41 -1.58
C CYS A 212 -5.04 -9.57 -0.36
N PHE A 213 -4.02 -9.02 0.31
CA PHE A 213 -4.18 -8.19 1.50
C PHE A 213 -3.52 -6.84 1.28
N ILE A 214 -4.30 -5.77 1.42
CA ILE A 214 -3.82 -4.39 1.33
C ILE A 214 -3.82 -3.81 2.74
N PHE A 215 -2.67 -3.35 3.20
CA PHE A 215 -2.47 -2.74 4.49
C PHE A 215 -2.44 -1.23 4.29
N SER A 216 -3.45 -0.51 4.78
CA SER A 216 -3.60 0.93 4.52
C SER A 216 -3.69 1.70 5.82
N ASP A 217 -2.87 2.73 5.96
CA ASP A 217 -3.13 3.76 6.97
C ASP A 217 -4.43 4.52 6.62
N VAL A 218 -5.22 4.87 7.64
CA VAL A 218 -6.55 5.49 7.48
C VAL A 218 -6.50 6.94 6.97
N ASP A 219 -5.34 7.58 7.08
CA ASP A 219 -5.09 8.98 6.73
C ASP A 219 -4.47 9.15 5.34
N LEU A 220 -4.26 8.07 4.56
CA LEU A 220 -3.63 8.12 3.25
C LEU A 220 -4.63 7.83 2.12
N ILE A 221 -4.81 8.81 1.24
CA ILE A 221 -5.72 8.73 0.09
C ILE A 221 -4.93 8.78 -1.24
N PRO A 222 -5.11 7.82 -2.16
CA PRO A 222 -4.44 7.84 -3.46
C PRO A 222 -4.97 8.99 -4.32
N MET A 223 -4.07 9.65 -5.05
CA MET A 223 -4.41 10.76 -5.95
C MET A 223 -4.58 10.34 -7.40
N ASP A 224 -4.50 9.04 -7.71
CA ASP A 224 -4.64 8.51 -9.06
C ASP A 224 -5.23 7.10 -9.00
N ASP A 225 -6.39 6.88 -9.62
CA ASP A 225 -7.07 5.58 -9.56
C ASP A 225 -6.42 4.50 -10.45
N ARG A 226 -5.42 4.85 -11.25
CA ARG A 226 -4.54 3.89 -11.94
C ARG A 226 -3.56 3.20 -10.99
N ASN A 227 -3.46 3.65 -9.73
CA ASN A 227 -2.76 2.93 -8.69
C ASN A 227 -3.64 1.77 -8.18
N LEU A 228 -3.63 0.63 -8.89
CA LEU A 228 -4.56 -0.48 -8.66
C LEU A 228 -4.33 -1.16 -7.31
N TYR A 229 -5.33 -1.15 -6.41
CA TYR A 229 -5.29 -1.78 -5.09
C TYR A 229 -5.46 -3.31 -5.19
N ARG A 230 -4.42 -3.97 -5.68
CA ARG A 230 -4.38 -5.42 -5.87
C ARG A 230 -2.95 -5.93 -5.69
N CYS A 231 -2.78 -7.24 -5.57
CA CYS A 231 -1.48 -7.84 -5.29
C CYS A 231 -0.77 -8.21 -6.58
N TYR A 232 0.56 -8.21 -6.53
CA TYR A 232 1.44 -8.49 -7.66
C TYR A 232 2.37 -9.65 -7.31
N GLU A 233 3.17 -10.12 -8.26
CA GLU A 233 4.16 -11.19 -8.06
C GLU A 233 5.15 -10.90 -6.93
N GLN A 234 5.41 -9.61 -6.67
CA GLN A 234 6.28 -9.10 -5.63
C GLN A 234 5.48 -8.21 -4.66
N PRO A 235 5.81 -8.20 -3.35
CA PRO A 235 5.18 -7.30 -2.37
C PRO A 235 5.13 -5.86 -2.87
N ARG A 236 3.95 -5.26 -2.80
CA ARG A 236 3.65 -3.98 -3.44
C ARG A 236 3.70 -2.85 -2.42
N HIS A 237 4.42 -1.78 -2.72
CA HIS A 237 4.35 -0.51 -1.99
C HIS A 237 3.61 0.51 -2.87
N PHE A 238 2.45 0.97 -2.40
CA PHE A 238 1.58 1.86 -3.16
C PHE A 238 1.90 3.34 -2.89
N ALA A 239 2.18 3.71 -1.64
CA ALA A 239 2.37 5.09 -1.19
C ALA A 239 3.80 5.62 -1.44
N VAL A 240 4.24 5.61 -2.69
CA VAL A 240 5.61 5.98 -3.07
C VAL A 240 5.90 7.48 -3.08
N GLY A 241 4.88 8.31 -3.20
CA GLY A 241 5.00 9.77 -3.14
C GLY A 241 3.91 10.39 -2.29
N MET A 242 4.17 10.58 -1.00
CA MET A 242 3.24 11.28 -0.10
C MET A 242 3.51 12.79 -0.10
N ASP A 243 2.45 13.59 -0.06
CA ASP A 243 2.53 15.05 0.04
C ASP A 243 3.37 15.53 1.25
N LYS A 244 3.26 14.87 2.40
CA LYS A 244 4.04 15.16 3.62
C LYS A 244 5.56 15.03 3.41
N PHE A 245 5.99 14.27 2.41
CA PHE A 245 7.39 14.07 2.03
C PHE A 245 7.72 14.75 0.69
N GLY A 246 6.93 15.74 0.27
CA GLY A 246 7.14 16.46 -0.99
C GLY A 246 6.99 15.58 -2.23
N PHE A 247 6.12 14.55 -2.16
CA PHE A 247 5.90 13.55 -3.21
C PHE A 247 7.16 12.77 -3.61
N ARG A 248 8.09 12.57 -2.66
CA ARG A 248 9.30 11.76 -2.83
C ARG A 248 9.29 10.56 -1.89
N LEU A 249 9.95 9.50 -2.32
CA LEU A 249 10.19 8.34 -1.47
C LEU A 249 11.25 8.74 -0.41
N PRO A 250 10.99 8.56 0.90
CA PRO A 250 11.93 8.98 1.94
C PRO A 250 13.31 8.32 1.82
N TYR A 251 13.34 7.01 1.55
CA TYR A 251 14.54 6.20 1.31
C TYR A 251 14.16 4.88 0.64
N ALA A 252 15.13 4.17 0.05
CA ALA A 252 14.86 2.99 -0.77
C ALA A 252 14.15 1.83 -0.03
N GLY A 253 14.46 1.66 1.26
CA GLY A 253 13.85 0.67 2.14
C GLY A 253 12.47 1.03 2.68
N TYR A 254 11.94 2.23 2.38
CA TYR A 254 10.67 2.69 2.93
C TYR A 254 9.50 1.85 2.41
N PHE A 255 8.70 1.29 3.35
CA PHE A 255 7.56 0.42 3.05
C PHE A 255 6.30 0.75 3.89
N GLY A 256 6.29 1.94 4.51
CA GLY A 256 5.16 2.43 5.31
C GLY A 256 4.00 2.99 4.49
N GLY A 257 2.93 3.41 5.16
CA GLY A 257 1.76 4.01 4.53
C GLY A 257 0.77 2.99 3.96
N VAL A 258 0.92 2.65 2.68
CA VAL A 258 0.03 1.69 2.00
C VAL A 258 0.85 0.64 1.24
N SER A 259 0.64 -0.62 1.60
CA SER A 259 1.33 -1.77 1.01
C SER A 259 0.39 -2.94 0.75
N GLY A 260 0.83 -3.93 -0.03
CA GLY A 260 0.03 -5.09 -0.39
C GLY A 260 0.86 -6.36 -0.53
N LEU A 261 0.38 -7.45 0.04
CA LEU A 261 0.98 -8.77 -0.05
C LEU A 261 -0.09 -9.80 -0.38
N SER A 262 0.22 -10.73 -1.28
CA SER A 262 -0.62 -11.92 -1.45
C SER A 262 -0.64 -12.76 -0.17
N LYS A 263 -1.65 -13.64 -0.03
CA LYS A 263 -1.72 -14.62 1.07
C LYS A 263 -0.39 -15.38 1.22
N SER A 264 0.17 -15.85 0.12
CA SER A 264 1.43 -16.60 0.10
C SER A 264 2.64 -15.75 0.50
N GLN A 265 2.73 -14.49 0.03
CA GLN A 265 3.81 -13.58 0.40
C GLN A 265 3.79 -13.23 1.89
N PHE A 266 2.59 -12.96 2.43
CA PHE A 266 2.43 -12.61 3.85
C PHE A 266 2.78 -13.78 4.77
N LEU A 267 2.30 -14.99 4.44
CA LEU A 267 2.65 -16.20 5.19
C LEU A 267 4.15 -16.53 5.10
N LYS A 268 4.79 -16.31 3.93
CA LYS A 268 6.22 -16.57 3.73
C LYS A 268 7.11 -15.76 4.68
N ILE A 269 6.69 -14.54 5.03
CA ILE A 269 7.43 -13.67 5.96
C ILE A 269 7.03 -13.83 7.43
N ASN A 270 6.15 -14.81 7.74
CA ASN A 270 5.52 -14.97 9.05
C ASN A 270 4.71 -13.72 9.47
N GLY A 271 4.10 -13.02 8.51
CA GLY A 271 3.47 -11.72 8.70
C GLY A 271 4.39 -10.66 9.31
N PHE A 272 3.79 -9.69 10.00
CA PHE A 272 4.45 -8.50 10.52
C PHE A 272 4.91 -8.69 11.99
N PRO A 273 5.86 -7.90 12.50
CA PRO A 273 6.29 -8.02 13.90
C PRO A 273 5.19 -7.58 14.87
N ASN A 274 4.99 -8.30 15.98
CA ASN A 274 4.03 -7.95 17.02
C ASN A 274 4.62 -7.04 18.11
N GLU A 275 5.95 -6.88 18.17
CA GLU A 275 6.61 -6.21 19.30
C GLU A 275 6.89 -4.72 19.09
N TYR A 276 6.40 -4.12 18.00
CA TYR A 276 6.55 -2.68 17.75
C TYR A 276 5.40 -1.90 18.39
N TRP A 277 5.61 -1.55 19.66
CA TRP A 277 4.71 -0.67 20.41
C TRP A 277 5.13 0.79 20.26
N GLY A 278 4.22 1.61 19.75
CA GLY A 278 4.44 3.04 19.49
C GLY A 278 4.90 3.30 18.06
N TRP A 279 5.39 4.51 17.82
CA TRP A 279 5.67 4.97 16.46
C TRP A 279 7.05 4.52 15.95
N GLY A 280 7.03 3.89 14.77
CA GLY A 280 8.16 3.80 13.83
C GLY A 280 8.99 2.53 13.88
N GLY A 281 9.48 2.15 12.70
CA GLY A 281 10.46 1.07 12.46
C GLY A 281 9.85 -0.29 12.16
N GLU A 282 8.54 -0.46 12.33
CA GLU A 282 7.87 -1.72 12.00
C GLU A 282 7.80 -1.94 10.48
N ASP A 283 7.66 -0.86 9.71
CA ASP A 283 7.69 -0.87 8.25
C ASP A 283 9.08 -1.22 7.69
N ASP A 284 10.14 -0.74 8.34
CA ASP A 284 11.53 -1.12 8.03
C ASP A 284 11.78 -2.61 8.35
N ASP A 285 11.25 -3.12 9.46
CA ASP A 285 11.31 -4.55 9.79
C ASP A 285 10.60 -5.39 8.71
N ILE A 286 9.42 -4.96 8.27
CA ILE A 286 8.66 -5.62 7.21
C ILE A 286 9.48 -5.63 5.89
N PHE A 287 10.10 -4.51 5.52
CA PHE A 287 10.99 -4.44 4.36
C PHE A 287 12.15 -5.44 4.47
N ASN A 288 12.77 -5.52 5.66
CA ASN A 288 13.84 -6.49 5.92
C ASN A 288 13.33 -7.93 5.80
N ARG A 289 12.15 -8.27 6.34
CA ARG A 289 11.56 -9.61 6.21
C ARG A 289 11.31 -10.02 4.76
N ILE A 290 10.82 -9.08 3.95
CA ILE A 290 10.61 -9.26 2.51
C ILE A 290 11.95 -9.58 1.82
N SER A 291 12.96 -8.74 2.06
CA SER A 291 14.28 -8.86 1.47
C SER A 291 14.99 -10.15 1.88
N LEU A 292 14.93 -10.52 3.17
CA LEU A 292 15.51 -11.74 3.73
C LEU A 292 14.84 -13.03 3.19
N ASN A 293 13.61 -12.94 2.70
CA ASN A 293 12.91 -14.03 2.02
C ASN A 293 13.05 -14.02 0.49
N GLY A 294 14.03 -13.26 -0.03
CA GLY A 294 14.37 -13.20 -1.45
C GLY A 294 13.32 -12.50 -2.32
N MET A 295 12.41 -11.74 -1.71
CA MET A 295 11.43 -10.93 -2.42
C MET A 295 11.94 -9.49 -2.57
N LYS A 296 11.43 -8.79 -3.58
CA LYS A 296 11.74 -7.38 -3.86
C LYS A 296 10.47 -6.56 -3.72
N VAL A 297 10.60 -5.28 -3.37
CA VAL A 297 9.44 -4.39 -3.33
C VAL A 297 9.11 -3.88 -4.73
N SER A 298 7.90 -4.14 -5.19
CA SER A 298 7.31 -3.56 -6.41
C SER A 298 6.68 -2.21 -6.10
N ARG A 299 6.80 -1.24 -7.01
CA ARG A 299 6.30 0.14 -6.86
C ARG A 299 5.65 0.64 -8.16
N PRO A 300 4.59 1.46 -8.09
CA PRO A 300 4.07 2.17 -9.27
C PRO A 300 5.04 3.26 -9.74
N ASP A 301 4.80 3.81 -10.94
CA ASP A 301 5.38 5.10 -11.34
C ASP A 301 5.03 6.16 -10.28
N ILE A 302 6.01 6.99 -9.92
CA ILE A 302 5.88 8.01 -8.86
C ILE A 302 4.76 9.02 -9.12
N ARG A 303 4.33 9.21 -10.38
CA ARG A 303 3.21 10.10 -10.74
C ARG A 303 1.85 9.46 -10.45
N ILE A 304 1.78 8.13 -10.46
CA ILE A 304 0.57 7.33 -10.18
C ILE A 304 0.48 7.03 -8.68
N GLY A 305 1.60 6.67 -8.05
CA GLY A 305 1.63 6.35 -6.61
C GLY A 305 1.68 7.55 -5.68
N ARG A 306 1.03 8.66 -6.06
CA ARG A 306 0.94 9.85 -5.20
C ARG A 306 -0.21 9.73 -4.21
N TYR A 307 0.04 10.17 -2.99
CA TYR A 307 -0.92 10.15 -1.90
C TYR A 307 -1.03 11.51 -1.22
N ARG A 308 -2.24 11.83 -0.77
CA ARG A 308 -2.50 12.93 0.16
C ARG A 308 -2.72 12.38 1.55
N MET A 309 -2.04 12.98 2.52
CA MET A 309 -2.23 12.69 3.93
C MET A 309 -3.27 13.63 4.52
N ILE A 310 -4.30 13.07 5.17
CA ILE A 310 -5.19 13.86 6.01
C ILE A 310 -4.39 14.31 7.23
N LYS A 311 -4.25 15.62 7.41
CA LYS A 311 -3.39 16.18 8.46
C LYS A 311 -3.99 15.92 9.84
N HIS A 312 -3.13 15.59 10.78
CA HIS A 312 -3.47 15.39 12.17
C HIS A 312 -2.26 15.69 13.06
N GLU A 313 -2.52 15.99 14.33
CA GLU A 313 -1.47 16.03 15.35
C GLU A 313 -1.01 14.62 15.71
N ARG A 314 0.20 14.49 16.25
CA ARG A 314 0.69 13.18 16.68
C ARG A 314 -0.18 12.64 17.82
N ASP A 315 -0.61 11.38 17.69
CA ASP A 315 -1.47 10.74 18.66
C ASP A 315 -0.81 10.65 20.05
N LYS A 316 -1.59 10.93 21.08
CA LYS A 316 -1.22 10.62 22.47
C LYS A 316 -0.98 9.12 22.59
N HIS A 317 -0.01 8.71 23.41
CA HIS A 317 0.34 7.29 23.62
C HIS A 317 0.86 6.56 22.36
N ASN A 318 1.34 7.31 21.37
CA ASN A 318 2.03 6.81 20.19
C ASN A 318 3.42 7.43 20.07
N GLU A 319 4.14 7.51 21.18
CA GLU A 319 5.50 8.05 21.23
C GLU A 319 6.45 7.21 20.37
N PRO A 320 7.55 7.80 19.85
CA PRO A 320 8.53 7.04 19.10
C PRO A 320 9.05 5.84 19.90
N ASN A 321 9.00 4.65 19.29
CA ASN A 321 9.49 3.44 19.93
C ASN A 321 11.01 3.60 20.17
N PRO A 322 11.49 3.56 21.43
CA PRO A 322 12.90 3.77 21.73
C PRO A 322 13.79 2.61 21.25
N GLN A 323 13.22 1.43 21.05
CA GLN A 323 13.93 0.23 20.61
C GLN A 323 13.90 0.02 19.10
N ARG A 324 13.29 0.92 18.32
CA ARG A 324 13.02 0.71 16.89
C ARG A 324 14.27 0.30 16.09
N PHE A 325 15.39 1.01 16.27
CA PHE A 325 16.62 0.74 15.52
C PHE A 325 17.23 -0.62 15.90
N THR A 326 17.24 -0.95 17.20
CA THR A 326 17.70 -2.26 17.68
C THR A 326 16.81 -3.38 17.15
N LYS A 327 15.48 -3.19 17.12
CA LYS A 327 14.55 -4.19 16.58
C LYS A 327 14.76 -4.40 15.08
N ILE A 328 14.96 -3.33 14.30
CA ILE A 328 15.24 -3.40 12.85
C ILE A 328 16.54 -4.19 12.58
N GLN A 329 17.60 -3.93 13.35
CA GLN A 329 18.87 -4.67 13.22
C GLN A 329 18.69 -6.16 13.53
N ASN A 330 17.74 -6.49 14.39
CA ASN A 330 17.49 -7.84 14.87
C ASN A 330 16.43 -8.60 14.06
N THR A 331 15.86 -8.02 12.99
CA THR A 331 14.79 -8.65 12.20
C THR A 331 15.11 -10.09 11.80
N LYS A 332 16.34 -10.36 11.33
CA LYS A 332 16.77 -11.71 10.91
C LYS A 332 16.67 -12.75 12.04
N MET A 333 16.90 -12.32 13.28
CA MET A 333 16.86 -13.18 14.46
C MET A 333 15.42 -13.34 15.00
N THR A 334 14.58 -12.33 14.85
CA THR A 334 13.24 -12.29 15.47
C THR A 334 12.14 -12.77 14.54
N MET A 335 12.24 -12.58 13.22
CA MET A 335 11.11 -12.76 12.30
C MET A 335 10.46 -14.15 12.30
N LYS A 336 11.20 -15.21 12.64
CA LYS A 336 10.66 -16.57 12.73
C LYS A 336 9.82 -16.81 13.99
N ARG A 337 10.05 -16.05 15.06
CA ARG A 337 9.40 -16.20 16.37
C ARG A 337 8.44 -15.06 16.71
N ASP A 338 8.61 -13.89 16.09
CA ASP A 338 7.74 -12.73 16.23
C ASP A 338 7.00 -12.48 14.91
N GLY A 339 5.70 -12.80 14.87
CA GLY A 339 4.89 -12.78 13.67
C GLY A 339 3.48 -13.33 13.87
N ILE A 340 2.81 -13.76 12.80
CA ILE A 340 1.50 -14.44 12.92
C ILE A 340 1.61 -15.68 13.81
N SER A 341 2.72 -16.41 13.73
CA SER A 341 2.95 -17.62 14.52
C SER A 341 2.93 -17.39 16.05
N SER A 342 3.15 -16.16 16.51
CA SER A 342 3.11 -15.77 17.92
C SER A 342 2.05 -14.71 18.23
N LEU A 343 1.11 -14.50 17.30
CA LEU A 343 0.06 -13.51 17.44
C LEU A 343 -0.90 -13.89 18.57
N GLN A 344 -0.98 -13.02 19.58
CA GLN A 344 -1.93 -13.13 20.68
C GLN A 344 -2.81 -11.88 20.76
N TYR A 345 -4.12 -12.09 20.77
CA TYR A 345 -5.16 -11.06 20.93
C TYR A 345 -6.44 -11.71 21.45
N ARG A 346 -7.32 -10.88 21.99
CA ARG A 346 -8.70 -11.24 22.33
C ARG A 346 -9.64 -10.47 21.44
N LEU A 347 -10.52 -11.18 20.74
CA LEU A 347 -11.61 -10.58 20.00
C LEU A 347 -12.63 -10.01 20.99
N VAL A 348 -12.92 -8.72 20.88
CA VAL A 348 -13.93 -8.04 21.73
C VAL A 348 -15.26 -7.99 21.01
N GLU A 349 -15.26 -7.54 19.76
CA GLU A 349 -16.49 -7.38 18.98
C GLU A 349 -16.20 -7.43 17.47
N ILE A 350 -17.14 -7.99 16.70
CA ILE A 350 -17.22 -7.80 15.24
C ILE A 350 -18.55 -7.11 14.93
N SER A 351 -18.48 -5.93 14.32
CA SER A 351 -19.65 -5.15 13.91
C SER A 351 -19.59 -4.89 12.41
N ARG A 352 -20.50 -5.52 11.66
CA ARG A 352 -20.63 -5.30 10.21
C ARG A 352 -21.43 -4.02 9.99
N GLN A 353 -20.76 -2.96 9.56
CA GLN A 353 -21.38 -1.69 9.16
C GLN A 353 -21.69 -1.72 7.66
N PRO A 354 -22.54 -0.83 7.11
CA PRO A 354 -22.83 -0.84 5.68
C PRO A 354 -21.56 -0.72 4.81
N MET A 355 -20.63 0.16 5.18
CA MET A 355 -19.47 0.52 4.37
C MET A 355 -18.16 -0.16 4.79
N TYR A 356 -18.13 -0.88 5.91
CA TYR A 356 -16.94 -1.58 6.40
C TYR A 356 -17.31 -2.62 7.47
N THR A 357 -16.38 -3.50 7.80
CA THR A 357 -16.49 -4.37 8.99
C THR A 357 -15.55 -3.84 10.07
N ASN A 358 -16.09 -3.53 11.25
CA ASN A 358 -15.28 -3.16 12.41
C ASN A 358 -14.94 -4.41 13.22
N ILE A 359 -13.68 -4.56 13.58
CA ILE A 359 -13.17 -5.66 14.40
C ILE A 359 -12.42 -5.02 15.56
N THR A 360 -13.06 -5.00 16.73
CA THR A 360 -12.48 -4.48 17.96
C THR A 360 -11.73 -5.60 18.66
N VAL A 361 -10.44 -5.37 18.95
CA VAL A 361 -9.56 -6.36 19.57
C VAL A 361 -8.73 -5.78 20.70
N GLU A 362 -8.52 -6.58 21.73
CA GLU A 362 -7.52 -6.31 22.76
C GLU A 362 -6.22 -7.06 22.41
N ILE A 363 -5.11 -6.34 22.32
CA ILE A 363 -3.83 -6.89 21.82
C ILE A 363 -2.76 -6.97 22.91
N GLY A 364 -3.15 -6.85 24.18
CA GLY A 364 -2.23 -6.79 25.32
C GLY A 364 -1.56 -5.43 25.45
N ARG A 365 -0.47 -5.38 26.24
CA ARG A 365 0.25 -4.15 26.60
C ARG A 365 1.71 -4.22 26.18
N PRO A 366 2.38 -3.06 25.97
CA PRO A 366 3.83 -3.04 25.82
C PRO A 366 4.51 -3.64 27.06
N PRO A 367 5.67 -4.32 26.88
CA PRO A 367 6.49 -4.73 28.01
C PRO A 367 6.85 -3.53 28.89
N PRO A 368 7.01 -3.70 30.22
CA PRO A 368 7.44 -2.62 31.10
C PRO A 368 8.72 -1.97 30.57
N ARG A 369 8.78 -0.64 30.53
CA ARG A 369 10.03 0.06 30.23
C ARG A 369 11.00 -0.30 31.36
N LEU A 370 12.13 -0.93 31.03
CA LEU A 370 13.23 -1.08 31.98
C LEU A 370 13.55 0.31 32.52
N ALA A 371 13.50 0.47 33.85
CA ALA A 371 13.91 1.71 34.49
C ALA A 371 15.33 2.02 34.01
N ARG A 372 15.57 3.24 33.53
CA ARG A 372 16.94 3.69 33.27
C ARG A 372 17.63 3.74 34.63
N GLY A 373 18.45 2.74 34.91
CA GLY A 373 19.38 2.72 36.03
C GLY A 373 20.48 3.75 35.85
#